data_AF-A0A660PAJ1-F1
#
_entry.id   AF-A0A660PAJ1-F1
#
_cell.length_a   1.000
_cell.length_b   1.000
_cell.length_c   1.000
_cell.angle_alpha   90.00
_cell.angle_beta   90.00
_cell.angle_gamma   90.00
#
_symmetry.space_group_name_H-M   'P 1'
#
loop_
_entity.id
_entity.type
_entity.pdbx_description
1 polymer ?
#
loop_
_entity_poly.entity_id
_entity_poly.type
_entity_poly.pdbx_seq_one_letter_code
_entity_poly.pdbx_strand_id
1 'polypeptide(L)' 'MLITVMKSKIHRAVVTGTELHYEGSIAIDKTLMKAAKLYSNEMVQVLNLNNGNRFETYVIEAK' A
#
# COMPACT_ATOMS: atom_id res chain seq x y z
N MET A 1 28.25 -3.05 3.86
CA MET A 1 27.20 -3.83 3.17
C MET A 1 25.86 -3.40 3.76
N LEU A 2 24.87 -3.09 2.92
CA LEU A 2 23.50 -2.77 3.34
C LEU A 2 22.57 -3.91 2.89
N ILE A 3 21.57 -4.27 3.69
CA ILE A 3 20.57 -5.29 3.36
C ILE A 3 19.17 -4.67 3.34
N THR A 4 18.29 -5.17 2.46
CA THR A 4 16.88 -4.75 2.38
C THR A 4 16.03 -5.72 3.17
N VAL A 5 15.27 -5.21 4.14
CA VAL A 5 14.36 -5.99 4.98
C VAL A 5 12.95 -5.41 4.92
N MET A 6 11.93 -6.25 5.13
CA MET A 6 10.54 -5.80 5.19
C MET A 6 10.34 -4.94 6.46
N LYS A 7 10.08 -3.64 6.26
CA LYS A 7 9.78 -2.70 7.35
C LYS A 7 8.46 -3.05 8.05
N SER A 8 7.40 -3.28 7.28
CA SER A 8 6.06 -3.56 7.77
C SER A 8 5.16 -4.13 6.67
N LYS A 9 3.95 -4.60 7.03
CA LYS A 9 2.92 -5.02 6.08
C LYS A 9 1.52 -4.84 6.65
N ILE A 10 0.53 -4.66 5.77
CA ILE A 10 -0.88 -4.85 6.07
C ILE A 10 -1.29 -6.18 5.43
N HIS A 11 -1.67 -7.18 6.24
CA HIS A 11 -1.95 -8.52 5.75
C HIS A 11 -3.43 -8.69 5.42
N ARG A 12 -3.74 -9.14 4.20
CA ARG A 12 -5.10 -9.47 3.74
C ARG A 12 -6.11 -8.31 3.87
N ALA A 13 -5.66 -7.10 3.56
CA ALA A 13 -6.58 -5.98 3.39
C ALA A 13 -7.57 -6.24 2.25
N VAL A 14 -8.76 -5.65 2.35
CA VAL A 14 -9.81 -5.70 1.32
C VAL A 14 -9.79 -4.39 0.55
N VAL A 15 -9.79 -4.47 -0.78
CA VAL A 15 -9.93 -3.30 -1.64
C VAL A 15 -11.34 -2.75 -1.49
N THR A 16 -11.47 -1.48 -1.08
CA THR A 16 -12.76 -0.81 -0.84
C THR A 16 -13.23 0.03 -2.03
N GLY A 17 -12.34 0.37 -2.96
CA GLY A 17 -12.65 1.13 -4.16
C GLY A 17 -11.48 1.17 -5.14
N THR A 18 -11.77 1.51 -6.40
CA THR A 18 -10.80 1.64 -7.50
C THR A 18 -11.22 2.76 -8.43
N GLU A 19 -10.26 3.59 -8.85
CA GLU A 19 -10.48 4.60 -9.89
C GLU A 19 -9.52 4.33 -11.05
N LEU A 20 -10.08 4.07 -12.23
CA LEU A 20 -9.30 3.65 -13.41
C LEU A 20 -8.47 4.80 -13.98
N HIS A 21 -8.97 6.03 -13.86
CA HIS A 21 -8.34 7.21 -14.45
C HIS A 21 -7.48 8.00 -13.46
N TYR A 22 -7.20 7.44 -12.28
CA TYR A 22 -6.38 8.08 -11.26
C TYR A 22 -4.90 7.73 -11.40
N GLU A 23 -4.02 8.68 -11.06
CA GLU A 23 -2.56 8.63 -11.28
C GLU A 23 -1.78 7.62 -10.40
N GLY A 24 -2.43 6.55 -9.97
CA GLY A 24 -1.74 5.33 -9.60
C GLY A 24 -1.12 5.30 -8.22
N SER A 25 -1.66 6.01 -7.23
CA SER A 25 -1.37 5.82 -5.79
C SER A 25 -2.33 4.82 -5.12
N ILE A 26 -2.04 4.40 -3.88
CA ILE A 26 -2.98 3.64 -3.05
C ILE A 26 -3.40 4.44 -1.81
N ALA A 27 -4.70 4.67 -1.66
CA ALA A 27 -5.27 5.28 -0.46
C ALA A 27 -5.42 4.23 0.65
N ILE A 28 -4.92 4.52 1.85
CA ILE A 28 -5.00 3.63 3.01
C ILE A 28 -5.57 4.40 4.21
N ASP A 29 -6.45 3.76 4.96
CA ASP A 29 -7.00 4.30 6.21
C ASP A 29 -5.88 4.69 7.19
N LYS A 30 -6.02 5.86 7.81
CA LYS A 30 -5.02 6.43 8.74
C LYS A 30 -4.66 5.48 9.88
N THR A 31 -5.62 4.72 10.40
CA THR A 31 -5.39 3.77 11.50
C THR A 31 -4.51 2.60 11.05
N LEU A 32 -4.71 2.09 9.83
CA LEU A 32 -3.88 1.04 9.24
C LEU A 32 -2.48 1.57 8.91
N MET A 33 -2.37 2.78 8.36
CA MET A 33 -1.07 3.42 8.13
C MET A 33 -0.28 3.53 9.44
N LYS A 34 -0.90 4.02 10.52
CA LYS A 34 -0.27 4.15 11.83
C LYS A 34 0.15 2.78 12.39
N ALA A 35 -0.70 1.77 12.31
CA ALA A 35 -0.39 0.42 12.78
C ALA A 35 0.78 -0.22 12.00
N ALA A 36 0.83 0.00 10.68
CA ALA A 36 1.89 -0.47 9.80
C ALA A 36 3.09 0.49 9.70
N LYS A 37 3.12 1.59 10.47
CA LYS A 37 4.20 2.60 10.43
C LYS A 37 4.49 3.14 9.01
N LEU A 38 3.44 3.30 8.20
CA LEU A 38 3.51 3.88 6.85
C LEU A 38 3.35 5.39 6.90
N TYR A 39 4.07 6.08 6.02
CA TYR A 39 3.96 7.52 5.82
C TYR A 39 3.36 7.86 4.45
N SER A 40 2.72 9.01 4.32
CA SER A 40 2.28 9.52 3.01
C SER A 40 3.47 9.68 2.07
N ASN A 41 3.29 9.31 0.81
CA ASN A 41 4.32 9.23 -0.23
C ASN A 41 5.39 8.14 0.00
N GLU A 42 5.20 7.23 0.95
CA GLU A 42 6.09 6.07 1.12
C GLU A 42 5.81 5.02 0.03
N MET A 43 6.88 4.53 -0.60
CA MET A 43 6.81 3.45 -1.60
C MET A 43 6.36 2.14 -0.93
N VAL A 44 5.41 1.45 -1.54
CA VAL A 44 4.87 0.16 -1.10
C VAL A 44 4.75 -0.81 -2.25
N GLN A 45 4.81 -2.10 -1.91
CA GLN A 45 4.48 -3.19 -2.82
C GLN A 45 3.05 -3.66 -2.54
N VAL A 46 2.23 -3.73 -3.60
CA VAL A 46 0.86 -4.22 -3.53
C VAL A 46 0.79 -5.60 -4.18
N LEU A 47 0.35 -6.60 -3.40
CA LEU A 47 0.22 -7.99 -3.83
C LEU A 47 -1.27 -8.34 -3.88
N ASN A 48 -1.82 -8.47 -5.08
CA ASN A 48 -3.21 -8.86 -5.26
C ASN A 48 -3.34 -10.38 -5.23
N LEU A 49 -4.00 -10.90 -4.18
CA LEU A 49 -4.18 -12.34 -3.99
C LEU A 49 -5.20 -12.98 -4.94
N ASN A 50 -6.10 -12.19 -5.53
CA ASN A 50 -7.17 -12.71 -6.38
C ASN A 50 -6.69 -13.01 -7.82
N ASN A 51 -5.73 -12.24 -8.32
CA ASN A 51 -5.23 -12.39 -9.70
C ASN A 51 -3.70 -12.54 -9.79
N GLY A 52 -2.99 -12.48 -8.67
CA GLY A 52 -1.53 -12.62 -8.62
C GLY A 52 -0.74 -11.39 -9.06
N ASN A 53 -1.40 -10.29 -9.45
CA ASN A 53 -0.72 -9.07 -9.86
C ASN A 53 0.09 -8.47 -8.71
N ARG A 54 1.28 -7.98 -9.07
CA ARG A 54 2.22 -7.35 -8.14
C ARG A 54 2.74 -6.07 -8.76
N PHE A 55 2.66 -4.98 -8.02
CA PHE A 55 3.11 -3.69 -8.49
C PHE A 55 3.60 -2.83 -7.33
N GLU A 56 4.34 -1.79 -7.68
CA GLU A 56 4.88 -0.79 -6.75
C GLU A 56 4.17 0.54 -6.98
N THR A 57 3.91 1.24 -5.88
CA THR A 57 3.26 2.55 -5.86
C THR A 57 3.60 3.27 -4.56
N TYR A 58 2.99 4.42 -4.28
CA TYR A 58 3.11 5.17 -3.04
C TYR A 58 1.76 5.28 -2.32
N VAL A 59 1.83 5.46 -1.00
CA VAL A 59 0.65 5.58 -0.14
C VAL A 59 0.15 7.02 -0.06
N ILE A 60 -1.16 7.21 -0.08
CA ILE A 60 -1.82 8.44 0.36
C ILE A 60 -2.77 8.14 1.52
N GLU A 61 -2.98 9.11 2.40
CA GLU A 61 -3.96 9.00 3.47
C GLU A 61 -5.37 9.03 2.86
N ALA A 62 -6.18 8.00 3.14
CA ALA A 62 -7.60 8.02 2.79
C ALA A 62 -8.33 9.08 3.62
N LYS A 63 -9.31 9.76 3.00
CA LYS A 63 -10.19 10.70 3.70
C LYS A 63 -11.13 9.99 4.66
#